data_AF-A0A0M3AGU8-F1
#
_entry.id   AF-A0A0M3AGU8-F1
#
_cell.length_a   1.000
_cell.length_b   1.000
_cell.length_c   1.000
_cell.angle_alpha   90.00
_cell.angle_beta   90.00
_cell.angle_gamma   90.00
#
_symmetry.space_group_name_H-M   'P 1'
#
loop_
_entity.id
_entity.type
_entity.pdbx_description
1 polymer ?
#
loop_
_entity_poly.entity_id
_entity_poly.type
_entity_poly.pdbx_seq_one_letter_code
_entity_poly.pdbx_strand_id
1 'polypeptide(L)'
;MEERALDELKLYRSSFGIMIGALDDRQMSDAEFRQVALRAMQPLRSLPATKGKVAAIRVQMSEAPSRLRALMQQVCTLQIDVPTDHPLQQALVTLAGKYANRQTDLQEWECEPFLRSPSGAAILVGNPGQRFAAFEVATAMLLKRALRNGSASARHSLHHRSIADQLMPASTWANSRAQALRNNGWPTTIEAYLRRFQEPLALRMEMLGEAIADGEIGIANDRFQVPRLSAAPKDPAVDETRSALFGQIGDVQLPAVMVSVDCSTGFSSVLLGRAPTRPAELEVLYAALLALGTEKTAADMARMLDGVSDDRIELMMRTLEENAQFRAASDRVA
;
A
#
# COMPACT_ATOMS: atom_id res chain seq x y z
N MET A 1 5.76 14.89 -15.63
CA MET A 1 4.56 15.18 -14.80
C MET A 1 4.85 16.28 -13.81
N GLU A 2 5.88 16.13 -12.97
CA GLU A 2 6.29 17.18 -12.02
C GLU A 2 6.74 18.48 -12.71
N GLU A 3 7.50 18.40 -13.79
CA GLU A 3 8.05 19.59 -14.46
C GLU A 3 6.96 20.52 -15.06
N ARG A 4 5.97 19.98 -15.79
CA ARG A 4 4.85 20.78 -16.32
C ARG A 4 3.86 21.21 -15.25
N ALA A 5 3.59 20.37 -14.23
CA ALA A 5 2.76 20.78 -13.10
C ALA A 5 3.42 21.90 -12.29
N LEU A 6 4.75 21.85 -12.17
CA LEU A 6 5.55 22.91 -11.57
C LEU A 6 5.51 24.18 -12.44
N ASP A 7 5.57 24.05 -13.76
CA ASP A 7 5.50 25.20 -14.68
C ASP A 7 4.09 25.82 -14.73
N GLU A 8 3.02 25.01 -14.70
CA GLU A 8 1.64 25.49 -14.55
C GLU A 8 1.44 26.19 -13.19
N LEU A 9 2.03 25.66 -12.12
CA LEU A 9 1.98 26.26 -10.79
C LEU A 9 2.81 27.55 -10.69
N LYS A 10 3.96 27.60 -11.36
CA LYS A 10 4.76 28.84 -11.51
C LYS A 10 3.98 29.88 -12.30
N LEU A 11 3.34 29.49 -13.41
CA LEU A 11 2.51 30.37 -14.22
C LEU A 11 1.34 30.91 -13.41
N TYR A 12 0.64 30.05 -12.67
CA TYR A 12 -0.45 30.43 -11.78
C TYR A 12 0.01 31.41 -10.70
N ARG A 13 1.12 31.10 -10.00
CA ARG A 13 1.69 31.99 -8.97
C ARG A 13 2.13 33.33 -9.53
N SER A 14 2.73 33.34 -10.73
CA SER A 14 3.14 34.56 -11.41
C SER A 14 1.93 35.43 -11.79
N SER A 15 0.92 34.85 -12.45
CA SER A 15 -0.31 35.56 -12.83
C SER A 15 -1.07 36.11 -11.61
N PHE A 16 -1.18 35.34 -10.53
CA PHE A 16 -1.81 35.81 -9.29
C PHE A 16 -0.97 36.84 -8.54
N GLY A 17 0.37 36.71 -8.54
CA GLY A 17 1.26 37.72 -7.97
C GLY A 17 1.13 39.08 -8.66
N ILE A 18 0.99 39.08 -9.99
CA ILE A 18 0.72 40.30 -10.76
C ILE A 18 -0.64 40.91 -10.38
N MET A 19 -1.68 40.08 -10.18
CA MET A 19 -2.99 40.59 -9.73
C MET A 19 -2.99 41.10 -8.30
N ILE A 20 -2.27 40.45 -7.38
CA ILE A 20 -2.17 40.90 -5.98
C ILE A 20 -1.42 42.24 -5.91
N GLY A 21 -0.29 42.37 -6.63
CA GLY A 21 0.43 43.65 -6.71
C GLY A 21 -0.41 44.77 -7.34
N ALA A 22 -1.26 44.42 -8.30
CA ALA A 22 -2.23 45.35 -8.88
C ALA A 22 -3.33 45.75 -7.85
N LEU A 23 -3.81 44.82 -7.02
CA LEU A 23 -4.80 45.13 -5.97
C LEU A 23 -4.24 45.98 -4.82
N ASP A 24 -2.95 45.84 -4.52
CA ASP A 24 -2.28 46.59 -3.46
C ASP A 24 -1.94 48.05 -3.86
N ASP A 25 -1.96 48.37 -5.15
CA ASP A 25 -1.76 49.73 -5.65
C ASP A 25 -3.05 50.57 -5.55
N ARG A 26 -3.12 51.39 -4.49
CA ARG A 26 -4.26 52.28 -4.20
C ARG A 26 -4.35 53.49 -5.14
N GLN A 27 -3.35 53.73 -5.99
CA GLN A 27 -3.34 54.87 -6.92
C GLN A 27 -3.80 54.48 -8.34
N MET A 28 -3.91 53.18 -8.62
CA MET A 28 -4.29 52.69 -9.93
C MET A 28 -5.80 52.85 -10.19
N SER A 29 -6.17 53.25 -11.41
CA SER A 29 -7.57 53.37 -11.82
C SER A 29 -8.20 52.01 -12.16
N ASP A 30 -9.53 51.90 -12.10
CA ASP A 30 -10.26 50.67 -12.46
C ASP A 30 -10.00 50.23 -13.91
N ALA A 31 -9.82 51.18 -14.83
CA ALA A 31 -9.52 50.90 -16.24
C ALA A 31 -8.13 50.26 -16.41
N GLU A 32 -7.13 50.75 -15.69
CA GLU A 32 -5.77 50.21 -15.69
C GLU A 32 -5.72 48.83 -15.03
N PHE A 33 -6.40 48.67 -13.89
CA PHE A 33 -6.54 47.38 -13.22
C PHE A 33 -7.11 46.31 -14.15
N ARG A 34 -8.19 46.63 -14.89
CA ARG A 34 -8.79 45.69 -15.85
C ARG A 34 -7.82 45.29 -16.95
N GLN A 35 -6.99 46.21 -17.46
CA GLN A 35 -5.99 45.86 -18.47
C GLN A 35 -4.89 44.95 -17.90
N VAL A 36 -4.41 45.25 -16.70
CA VAL A 36 -3.39 44.42 -16.01
C VAL A 36 -3.95 43.03 -15.72
N ALA A 37 -5.17 42.93 -15.20
CA ALA A 37 -5.85 41.67 -14.95
C ALA A 37 -6.05 40.86 -16.25
N LEU A 38 -6.47 41.50 -17.35
CA LEU A 38 -6.63 40.82 -18.64
C LEU A 38 -5.30 40.27 -19.18
N ARG A 39 -4.20 41.01 -19.06
CA ARG A 39 -2.87 40.54 -19.47
C ARG A 39 -2.36 39.42 -18.56
N ALA A 40 -2.50 39.57 -17.24
CA ALA A 40 -2.07 38.57 -16.26
C ALA A 40 -2.82 37.23 -16.43
N MET A 41 -4.10 37.29 -16.80
CA MET A 41 -4.95 36.11 -16.98
C MET A 41 -4.92 35.53 -18.40
N GLN A 42 -4.32 36.21 -19.39
CA GLN A 42 -4.28 35.74 -20.78
C GLN A 42 -3.58 34.36 -20.94
N PRO A 43 -2.44 34.07 -20.28
CA PRO A 43 -1.81 32.74 -20.32
C PRO A 43 -2.66 31.64 -19.67
N LEU A 44 -3.50 32.01 -18.69
CA LEU A 44 -4.41 31.07 -18.03
C LEU A 44 -5.64 30.76 -18.89
N ARG A 45 -6.06 31.70 -19.74
CA ARG A 45 -7.16 31.52 -20.70
C ARG A 45 -6.77 30.66 -21.90
N SER A 46 -5.49 30.63 -22.27
CA SER A 46 -4.99 29.79 -23.36
C SER A 46 -4.73 28.34 -22.92
N LEU A 47 -4.74 28.04 -21.63
CA LEU A 47 -4.69 26.66 -21.14
C LEU A 47 -6.00 25.94 -21.53
N PRO A 48 -5.91 24.71 -22.07
CA PRO A 48 -7.10 23.94 -22.40
C PRO A 48 -7.92 23.73 -21.12
N ALA A 49 -9.22 23.98 -21.19
CA ALA A 49 -10.15 23.77 -20.09
C ALA A 49 -10.29 22.26 -19.79
N THR A 50 -9.31 21.69 -19.09
CA THR A 50 -9.36 20.30 -18.67
C THR A 50 -10.28 20.19 -17.46
N LYS A 51 -11.45 19.56 -17.64
CA LYS A 51 -12.39 19.20 -16.58
C LYS A 51 -11.78 18.10 -15.67
N GLY A 52 -10.74 18.45 -14.91
CA GLY A 52 -10.10 17.61 -13.88
C GLY A 52 -8.75 16.99 -14.27
N LYS A 53 -7.99 16.58 -13.24
CA LYS A 53 -6.62 16.01 -13.31
C LYS A 53 -6.50 14.82 -14.29
N VAL A 54 -7.52 13.97 -14.35
CA VAL A 54 -7.53 12.79 -15.22
C VAL A 54 -7.59 13.17 -16.71
N ALA A 55 -8.35 14.21 -17.06
CA ALA A 55 -8.41 14.69 -18.44
C ALA A 55 -7.07 15.31 -18.88
N ALA A 56 -6.43 16.08 -18.00
CA ALA A 56 -5.10 16.65 -18.26
C ALA A 56 -4.02 15.58 -18.51
N ILE A 57 -4.00 14.51 -17.69
CA ILE A 57 -3.07 13.38 -17.89
C ILE A 57 -3.29 12.71 -19.26
N ARG A 58 -4.54 12.56 -19.71
CA ARG A 58 -4.83 11.95 -21.02
C ARG A 58 -4.28 12.78 -22.17
N VAL A 59 -4.53 14.09 -22.15
CA VAL A 59 -4.01 15.03 -23.16
C VAL A 59 -2.48 14.97 -23.19
N GLN A 60 -1.84 15.00 -22.01
CA GLN A 60 -0.39 14.93 -21.92
C GLN A 60 0.19 13.60 -22.47
N MET A 61 -0.45 12.46 -22.15
CA MET A 61 0.02 11.18 -22.67
C MET A 61 -0.15 11.08 -24.20
N SER A 62 -1.16 11.75 -24.77
CA SER A 62 -1.33 11.81 -26.23
C SER A 62 -0.32 12.73 -26.93
N GLU A 63 0.24 13.73 -26.24
CA GLU A 63 1.27 14.62 -26.78
C GLU A 63 2.65 13.94 -26.91
N ALA A 64 2.95 12.95 -26.05
CA ALA A 64 4.21 12.20 -26.07
C ALA A 64 3.96 10.67 -26.15
N PRO A 65 3.41 10.17 -27.27
CA PRO A 65 2.87 8.81 -27.33
C PRO A 65 3.94 7.71 -27.42
N SER A 66 5.20 8.02 -27.72
CA SER A 66 6.25 7.03 -28.04
C SER A 66 6.42 5.95 -26.96
N ARG A 67 6.48 6.35 -25.68
CA ARG A 67 6.64 5.41 -24.56
C ARG A 67 5.41 4.54 -24.36
N LEU A 68 4.21 5.13 -24.44
CA LEU A 68 2.96 4.39 -24.32
C LEU A 68 2.77 3.43 -25.50
N ARG A 69 3.11 3.86 -26.71
CA ARG A 69 3.04 3.06 -27.92
C ARG A 69 3.91 1.82 -27.83
N ALA A 70 5.16 1.95 -27.39
CA ALA A 70 6.04 0.82 -27.18
C ALA A 70 5.44 -0.20 -26.19
N LEU A 71 4.83 0.28 -25.11
CA LEU A 71 4.12 -0.58 -24.15
C LEU A 71 2.88 -1.24 -24.77
N MET A 72 2.05 -0.48 -25.50
CA MET A 72 0.84 -1.00 -26.11
C MET A 72 1.14 -2.02 -27.22
N GLN A 73 2.23 -1.86 -27.96
CA GLN A 73 2.73 -2.88 -28.89
C GLN A 73 3.05 -4.19 -28.19
N GLN A 74 3.70 -4.15 -27.02
CA GLN A 74 3.94 -5.33 -26.19
C GLN A 74 2.65 -5.92 -25.60
N VAL A 75 1.71 -5.07 -25.19
CA VAL A 75 0.40 -5.51 -24.70
C VAL A 75 -0.35 -6.31 -25.77
N CYS A 76 -0.31 -5.87 -27.03
CA CYS A 76 -0.94 -6.58 -28.14
C CYS A 76 -0.32 -7.96 -28.44
N THR A 77 0.86 -8.28 -27.91
CA THR A 77 1.46 -9.62 -28.05
C THR A 77 1.16 -10.53 -26.85
N LEU A 78 0.64 -9.98 -25.75
CA LEU A 78 0.28 -10.75 -24.57
C LEU A 78 -1.06 -11.47 -24.77
N GLN A 79 -1.17 -12.68 -24.24
CA GLN A 79 -2.44 -13.41 -24.15
C GLN A 79 -3.25 -12.85 -22.98
N ILE A 80 -4.06 -11.82 -23.28
CA ILE A 80 -5.03 -11.24 -22.36
C ILE A 80 -6.40 -11.82 -22.71
N ASP A 81 -6.97 -12.57 -21.78
CA ASP A 81 -8.33 -13.10 -21.90
C ASP A 81 -9.32 -11.96 -21.61
N VAL A 82 -10.06 -11.56 -22.65
CA VAL A 82 -11.09 -10.51 -22.62
C VAL A 82 -12.38 -11.09 -23.21
N PRO A 83 -13.55 -10.89 -22.58
CA PRO A 83 -14.83 -11.27 -23.17
C PRO A 83 -15.04 -10.64 -24.55
N THR A 84 -15.58 -11.41 -25.51
CA THR A 84 -15.73 -10.98 -26.91
C THR A 84 -16.64 -9.77 -27.10
N ASP A 85 -17.60 -9.57 -26.21
CA ASP A 85 -18.54 -8.46 -26.16
C ASP A 85 -17.98 -7.22 -25.45
N HIS A 86 -16.83 -7.34 -24.78
CA HIS A 86 -16.26 -6.25 -24.01
C HIS A 86 -15.55 -5.24 -24.94
N PRO A 87 -15.77 -3.91 -24.76
CA PRO A 87 -15.21 -2.87 -25.64
C PRO A 87 -13.68 -2.93 -25.79
N LEU A 88 -12.98 -3.37 -24.74
CA LEU A 88 -11.52 -3.54 -24.77
C LEU A 88 -11.06 -4.49 -25.89
N GLN A 89 -11.82 -5.55 -26.19
CA GLN A 89 -11.46 -6.50 -27.24
C GLN A 89 -11.40 -5.82 -28.60
N GLN A 90 -12.43 -5.04 -28.94
CA GLN A 90 -12.47 -4.26 -30.17
C GLN A 90 -11.30 -3.26 -30.24
N ALA A 91 -11.04 -2.55 -29.15
CA ALA A 91 -9.94 -1.58 -29.10
C ALA A 91 -8.55 -2.23 -29.30
N LEU A 92 -8.30 -3.38 -28.68
CA LEU A 92 -7.04 -4.12 -28.84
C LEU A 92 -6.88 -4.68 -30.25
N VAL A 93 -7.94 -5.17 -30.88
CA VAL A 93 -7.92 -5.63 -32.29
C VAL A 93 -7.59 -4.47 -33.24
N THR A 94 -8.21 -3.30 -33.05
CA THR A 94 -7.92 -2.10 -33.85
C THR A 94 -6.45 -1.68 -33.70
N LEU A 95 -5.92 -1.63 -32.47
CA LEU A 95 -4.51 -1.30 -32.24
C LEU A 95 -3.56 -2.33 -32.85
N ALA A 96 -3.82 -3.62 -32.66
CA ALA A 96 -3.00 -4.69 -33.20
C ALA A 96 -2.90 -4.61 -34.74
N GLY A 97 -4.02 -4.34 -35.42
CA GLY A 97 -4.05 -4.12 -36.87
C GLY A 97 -3.23 -2.90 -37.32
N LYS A 98 -3.32 -1.78 -36.59
CA LYS A 98 -2.54 -0.57 -36.89
C LYS A 98 -1.04 -0.79 -36.67
N TYR A 99 -0.66 -1.46 -35.58
CA TYR A 99 0.73 -1.78 -35.28
C TYR A 99 1.35 -2.75 -36.28
N ALA A 100 0.61 -3.79 -36.70
CA ALA A 100 1.06 -4.74 -37.71
C ALA A 100 1.39 -4.03 -39.04
N ASN A 101 0.57 -3.05 -39.42
CA ASN A 101 0.74 -2.26 -40.64
C ASN A 101 1.66 -1.04 -40.48
N ARG A 102 2.25 -0.83 -39.29
CA ARG A 102 3.05 0.36 -38.93
C ARG A 102 2.33 1.69 -39.21
N GLN A 103 1.01 1.70 -39.08
CA GLN A 103 0.18 2.89 -39.26
C GLN A 103 0.02 3.61 -37.92
N THR A 104 0.16 4.92 -37.94
CA THR A 104 -0.02 5.77 -36.75
C THR A 104 -1.17 6.75 -36.90
N ASP A 105 -2.04 6.53 -37.87
CA ASP A 105 -3.19 7.37 -38.18
C ASP A 105 -4.49 6.59 -37.97
N LEU A 106 -5.45 7.24 -37.34
CA LEU A 106 -6.78 6.69 -37.05
C LEU A 106 -7.87 7.59 -37.64
N GLN A 107 -8.81 7.00 -38.37
CA GLN A 107 -9.98 7.68 -38.91
C GLN A 107 -11.15 7.69 -37.91
N GLU A 108 -12.16 8.52 -38.13
CA GLU A 108 -13.24 8.73 -37.14
C GLU A 108 -14.06 7.46 -36.91
N TRP A 109 -14.36 6.73 -37.98
CA TRP A 109 -15.11 5.48 -37.91
C TRP A 109 -14.33 4.32 -37.28
N GLU A 110 -13.00 4.45 -37.16
CA GLU A 110 -12.14 3.45 -36.50
C GLU A 110 -12.04 3.68 -34.98
N CYS A 111 -12.62 4.77 -34.45
CA CYS A 111 -12.56 5.13 -33.04
C CYS A 111 -13.55 4.36 -32.15
N GLU A 112 -14.33 3.42 -32.68
CA GLU A 112 -15.10 2.47 -31.86
C GLU A 112 -14.15 1.62 -31.00
N PRO A 113 -14.48 1.32 -29.73
CA PRO A 113 -15.78 1.51 -29.05
C PRO A 113 -15.94 2.88 -28.34
N PHE A 114 -14.97 3.79 -28.48
CA PHE A 114 -14.91 4.98 -27.64
C PHE A 114 -15.83 6.11 -28.09
N LEU A 115 -16.40 6.04 -29.30
CA LEU A 115 -17.24 7.09 -29.90
C LEU A 115 -18.40 7.53 -28.99
N ARG A 116 -19.02 6.58 -28.27
CA ARG A 116 -20.16 6.85 -27.37
C ARG A 116 -19.75 7.16 -25.93
N SER A 117 -18.45 7.16 -25.63
CA SER A 117 -17.93 7.41 -24.29
C SER A 117 -17.53 8.89 -24.11
N PRO A 118 -17.48 9.42 -22.87
CA PRO A 118 -16.91 10.75 -22.61
C PRO A 118 -15.47 10.91 -23.12
N SER A 119 -14.74 9.80 -23.30
CA SER A 119 -13.40 9.78 -23.88
C SER A 119 -13.41 9.98 -25.40
N GLY A 120 -14.50 9.60 -26.09
CA GLY A 120 -14.66 9.72 -27.54
C GLY A 120 -14.62 11.16 -28.03
N ALA A 121 -15.27 12.07 -27.31
CA ALA A 121 -15.23 13.50 -27.63
C ALA A 121 -13.80 14.06 -27.59
N ALA A 122 -12.95 13.57 -26.67
CA ALA A 122 -11.54 13.99 -26.62
C ALA A 122 -10.70 13.35 -27.73
N ILE A 123 -11.02 12.14 -28.16
CA ILE A 123 -10.33 11.47 -29.26
C ILE A 123 -10.60 12.19 -30.58
N LEU A 124 -11.83 12.65 -30.84
CA LEU A 124 -12.23 13.19 -32.15
C LEU A 124 -11.70 14.60 -32.49
N VAL A 125 -11.18 15.35 -31.52
CA VAL A 125 -10.81 16.78 -31.68
C VAL A 125 -9.46 16.97 -32.43
N GLY A 126 -8.66 15.92 -32.61
CA GLY A 126 -7.29 16.00 -33.15
C GLY A 126 -7.12 15.58 -34.61
N ASN A 127 -5.92 15.84 -35.15
CA ASN A 127 -5.47 15.28 -36.44
C ASN A 127 -5.37 13.73 -36.40
N PRO A 128 -5.33 13.00 -37.53
CA PRO A 128 -5.30 11.52 -37.52
C PRO A 128 -4.25 10.88 -36.59
N GLY A 129 -3.06 11.47 -36.48
CA GLY A 129 -2.02 10.99 -35.57
C GLY A 129 -2.30 11.26 -34.09
N GLN A 130 -2.86 12.43 -33.77
CA GLN A 130 -3.33 12.78 -32.42
C GLN A 130 -4.52 11.90 -32.00
N ARG A 131 -5.42 11.57 -32.93
CA ARG A 131 -6.54 10.64 -32.69
C ARG A 131 -6.02 9.25 -32.33
N PHE A 132 -5.04 8.76 -33.08
CA PHE A 132 -4.39 7.49 -32.77
C PHE A 132 -3.74 7.51 -31.38
N ALA A 133 -2.97 8.55 -31.05
CA ALA A 133 -2.37 8.69 -29.72
C ALA A 133 -3.42 8.75 -28.59
N ALA A 134 -4.51 9.49 -28.78
CA ALA A 134 -5.62 9.54 -27.83
C ALA A 134 -6.34 8.20 -27.69
N PHE A 135 -6.46 7.44 -28.78
CA PHE A 135 -7.02 6.08 -28.78
C PHE A 135 -6.12 5.09 -28.03
N GLU A 136 -4.79 5.18 -28.19
CA GLU A 136 -3.81 4.40 -27.41
C GLU A 136 -3.98 4.67 -25.90
N VAL A 137 -4.11 5.93 -25.50
CA VAL A 137 -4.34 6.34 -24.11
C VAL A 137 -5.68 5.80 -23.59
N ALA A 138 -6.76 5.95 -24.35
CA ALA A 138 -8.08 5.47 -23.96
C ALA A 138 -8.08 3.94 -23.77
N THR A 139 -7.42 3.21 -24.67
CA THR A 139 -7.27 1.75 -24.61
C THR A 139 -6.46 1.32 -23.40
N ALA A 140 -5.33 1.98 -23.12
CA ALA A 140 -4.50 1.69 -21.95
C ALA A 140 -5.27 1.93 -20.63
N MET A 141 -6.06 3.00 -20.55
CA MET A 141 -6.89 3.26 -19.38
C MET A 141 -8.02 2.24 -19.23
N LEU A 142 -8.66 1.85 -20.32
CA LEU A 142 -9.69 0.81 -20.32
C LEU A 142 -9.10 -0.54 -19.88
N LEU A 143 -7.92 -0.91 -20.41
CA LEU A 143 -7.19 -2.11 -20.01
C LEU A 143 -6.87 -2.09 -18.52
N LYS A 144 -6.29 -1.00 -18.01
CA LYS A 144 -6.00 -0.86 -16.57
C LYS A 144 -7.25 -1.06 -15.72
N ARG A 145 -8.39 -0.49 -16.13
CA ARG A 145 -9.66 -0.65 -15.42
C ARG A 145 -10.17 -2.09 -15.49
N ALA A 146 -10.08 -2.72 -16.65
CA ALA A 146 -10.54 -4.09 -16.91
C ALA A 146 -9.72 -5.14 -16.15
N LEU A 147 -8.39 -4.94 -16.04
CA LEU A 147 -7.54 -5.79 -15.22
C LEU A 147 -7.87 -5.62 -13.73
N ARG A 148 -8.16 -4.40 -13.27
CA ARG A 148 -8.43 -4.11 -11.85
C ARG A 148 -9.80 -4.62 -11.39
N ASN A 149 -10.82 -4.57 -12.24
CA ASN A 149 -12.15 -5.08 -11.90
C ASN A 149 -12.35 -6.57 -12.28
N GLY A 150 -11.35 -7.19 -12.91
CA GLY A 150 -11.40 -8.60 -13.31
C GLY A 150 -12.19 -8.89 -14.60
N SER A 151 -12.60 -7.87 -15.37
CA SER A 151 -13.24 -8.09 -16.68
C SER A 151 -12.27 -8.44 -17.80
N ALA A 152 -10.97 -8.21 -17.58
CA ALA A 152 -9.89 -8.77 -18.38
C ALA A 152 -8.91 -9.50 -17.45
N SER A 153 -8.28 -10.56 -17.95
CA SER A 153 -7.34 -11.34 -17.16
C SER A 153 -6.14 -11.78 -17.98
N ALA A 154 -5.01 -12.02 -17.31
CA ALA A 154 -3.81 -12.54 -17.93
C ALA A 154 -3.39 -13.81 -17.18
N ARG A 155 -3.38 -14.94 -17.90
CA ARG A 155 -3.12 -16.28 -17.32
C ARG A 155 -1.77 -16.36 -16.59
N HIS A 156 -0.77 -15.63 -17.09
CA HIS A 156 0.58 -15.62 -16.55
C HIS A 156 0.81 -14.56 -15.46
N SER A 157 -0.20 -13.77 -15.12
CA SER A 157 -0.10 -12.77 -14.04
C SER A 157 -0.50 -13.39 -12.71
N LEU A 158 0.23 -13.11 -11.63
CA LEU A 158 -0.20 -13.45 -10.27
C LEU A 158 -1.32 -12.52 -9.77
N HIS A 159 -1.26 -11.24 -10.14
CA HIS A 159 -2.18 -10.22 -9.64
C HIS A 159 -3.46 -10.06 -10.47
N HIS A 160 -3.37 -10.33 -11.78
CA HIS A 160 -4.48 -10.11 -12.71
C HIS A 160 -4.96 -11.42 -13.35
N ARG A 161 -4.82 -12.54 -12.64
CA ARG A 161 -5.33 -13.84 -13.06
C ARG A 161 -6.84 -13.89 -12.87
N SER A 162 -7.54 -14.58 -13.78
CA SER A 162 -8.97 -14.88 -13.59
C SER A 162 -9.18 -15.65 -12.28
N ILE A 163 -10.25 -15.34 -11.55
CA ILE A 163 -10.64 -16.10 -10.35
C ILE A 163 -10.87 -17.57 -10.71
N ALA A 164 -11.49 -17.85 -11.87
CA ALA A 164 -11.73 -19.21 -12.32
C ALA A 164 -10.45 -20.03 -12.47
N ASP A 165 -9.36 -19.39 -12.91
CA ASP A 165 -8.06 -20.05 -13.06
C ASP A 165 -7.31 -20.20 -11.74
N GLN A 166 -7.68 -19.45 -10.70
CA GLN A 166 -7.12 -19.61 -9.35
C GLN A 166 -7.79 -20.76 -8.58
N LEU A 167 -9.03 -21.11 -8.97
CA LEU A 167 -9.76 -22.22 -8.39
C LEU A 167 -9.34 -23.55 -9.01
N MET A 168 -9.65 -24.64 -8.32
CA MET A 168 -9.49 -25.98 -8.87
C MET A 168 -10.29 -26.09 -10.18
N PRO A 169 -9.70 -26.59 -11.28
CA PRO A 169 -10.42 -26.76 -12.54
C PRO A 169 -11.69 -27.57 -12.35
N ALA A 170 -12.78 -27.18 -13.00
CA ALA A 170 -14.09 -27.83 -12.83
C ALA A 170 -14.04 -29.35 -13.10
N SER A 171 -13.24 -29.78 -14.07
CA SER A 171 -13.01 -31.21 -14.36
C SER A 171 -12.30 -31.93 -13.22
N THR A 172 -11.29 -31.30 -12.61
CA THR A 172 -10.55 -31.86 -11.47
C THR A 172 -11.44 -31.90 -10.22
N TRP A 173 -12.22 -30.84 -10.00
CA TRP A 173 -13.19 -30.79 -8.92
C TRP A 173 -14.27 -31.86 -9.08
N ALA A 174 -14.84 -32.02 -10.28
CA ALA A 174 -15.85 -33.05 -10.54
C ALA A 174 -15.37 -34.47 -10.14
N ASN A 175 -14.10 -34.78 -10.44
CA ASN A 175 -13.49 -36.08 -10.13
C ASN A 175 -13.14 -36.25 -8.63
N SER A 176 -12.77 -35.17 -7.94
CA SER A 176 -12.31 -35.21 -6.53
C SER A 176 -13.38 -34.84 -5.51
N ARG A 177 -14.52 -34.28 -5.94
CA ARG A 177 -15.60 -33.75 -5.09
C ARG A 177 -16.04 -34.73 -4.02
N ALA A 178 -16.32 -35.98 -4.39
CA ALA A 178 -16.82 -36.97 -3.44
C ALA A 178 -15.79 -37.28 -2.33
N GLN A 179 -14.50 -37.34 -2.68
CA GLN A 179 -13.44 -37.55 -1.70
C GLN A 179 -13.24 -36.32 -0.81
N ALA A 180 -13.25 -35.12 -1.39
CA ALA A 180 -13.10 -33.88 -0.65
C ALA A 180 -14.24 -33.68 0.37
N LEU A 181 -15.48 -33.97 -0.02
CA LEU A 181 -16.64 -33.92 0.88
C LEU A 181 -16.48 -34.87 2.07
N ARG A 182 -16.06 -36.12 1.81
CA ARG A 182 -15.81 -37.10 2.89
C ARG A 182 -14.67 -36.68 3.81
N ASN A 183 -13.53 -36.26 3.27
CA ASN A 183 -12.35 -35.90 4.06
C ASN A 183 -12.60 -34.71 5.00
N ASN A 184 -13.40 -33.73 4.54
CA ASN A 184 -13.72 -32.55 5.34
C ASN A 184 -15.00 -32.71 6.18
N GLY A 185 -15.68 -33.86 6.10
CA GLY A 185 -16.97 -34.07 6.75
C GLY A 185 -18.04 -33.08 6.29
N TRP A 186 -17.97 -32.63 5.03
CA TRP A 186 -18.92 -31.65 4.48
C TRP A 186 -20.19 -32.33 3.95
N PRO A 187 -21.38 -31.73 4.20
CA PRO A 187 -22.61 -32.20 3.60
C PRO A 187 -22.57 -32.20 2.07
N THR A 188 -23.28 -33.16 1.46
CA THR A 188 -23.30 -33.36 0.01
C THR A 188 -24.13 -32.33 -0.76
N THR A 189 -25.04 -31.64 -0.08
CA THR A 189 -25.90 -30.58 -0.63
C THR A 189 -25.53 -29.23 -0.04
N ILE A 190 -25.72 -28.16 -0.84
CA ILE A 190 -25.40 -26.79 -0.41
C ILE A 190 -26.34 -26.36 0.72
N GLU A 191 -27.60 -26.78 0.69
CA GLU A 191 -28.60 -26.47 1.72
C GLU A 191 -28.19 -27.06 3.08
N ALA A 192 -27.72 -28.30 3.10
CA ALA A 192 -27.26 -28.94 4.34
C ALA A 192 -25.95 -28.31 4.85
N TYR A 193 -25.06 -27.89 3.95
CA TYR A 193 -23.85 -27.15 4.32
C TYR A 193 -24.19 -25.78 4.92
N LEU A 194 -25.11 -25.03 4.30
CA LEU A 194 -25.55 -23.72 4.78
C LEU A 194 -26.30 -23.81 6.11
N ARG A 195 -27.09 -24.86 6.33
CA ARG A 195 -27.84 -25.08 7.57
C ARG A 195 -26.92 -25.07 8.80
N ARG A 196 -25.70 -25.62 8.68
CA ARG A 196 -24.67 -25.60 9.73
C ARG A 196 -24.31 -24.19 10.21
N PHE A 197 -24.51 -23.17 9.38
CA PHE A 197 -24.28 -21.78 9.73
C PHE A 197 -25.59 -21.05 10.09
N GLN A 198 -26.68 -21.36 9.40
CA GLN A 198 -27.98 -20.74 9.63
C GLN A 198 -28.52 -21.04 11.03
N GLU A 199 -28.43 -22.28 11.50
CA GLU A 199 -28.94 -22.67 12.82
C GLU A 199 -28.18 -21.96 13.97
N PRO A 200 -26.83 -21.99 14.04
CA PRO A 200 -26.10 -21.22 15.04
C PRO A 200 -26.30 -19.71 14.92
N LEU A 201 -26.47 -19.20 13.70
CA LEU A 201 -26.73 -17.77 13.49
C LEU A 201 -28.10 -17.38 14.02
N ALA A 202 -29.14 -18.17 13.76
CA ALA A 202 -30.48 -17.95 14.30
C ALA A 202 -30.47 -17.94 15.83
N LEU A 203 -29.83 -18.95 16.45
CA LEU A 203 -29.67 -19.01 17.90
C LEU A 203 -28.94 -17.78 18.44
N ARG A 204 -27.84 -17.37 17.81
CA ARG A 204 -27.08 -16.17 18.21
C ARG A 204 -27.89 -14.88 18.04
N MET A 205 -28.76 -14.81 17.04
CA MET A 205 -29.67 -13.68 16.84
C MET A 205 -30.73 -13.62 17.94
N GLU A 206 -31.26 -14.77 18.38
CA GLU A 206 -32.17 -14.85 19.52
C GLU A 206 -31.46 -14.41 20.82
N MET A 207 -30.28 -14.96 21.10
CA MET A 207 -29.45 -14.56 22.25
C MET A 207 -29.10 -13.07 22.25
N LEU A 208 -28.82 -12.50 21.07
CA LEU A 208 -28.58 -11.07 20.93
C LEU A 208 -29.85 -10.27 21.25
N GLY A 209 -31.02 -10.74 20.81
CA GLY A 209 -32.30 -10.15 21.15
C GLY A 209 -32.58 -10.12 22.65
N GLU A 210 -32.30 -11.24 23.33
CA GLU A 210 -32.40 -11.35 24.81
C GLU A 210 -31.44 -10.39 25.50
N ALA A 211 -30.16 -10.36 25.10
CA ALA A 211 -29.16 -9.46 25.67
C ALA A 211 -29.50 -7.97 25.47
N ILE A 212 -30.20 -7.62 24.38
CA ILE A 212 -30.73 -6.27 24.17
C ILE A 212 -31.92 -6.00 25.11
N ALA A 213 -32.83 -6.96 25.27
CA ALA A 213 -33.99 -6.84 26.16
C ALA A 213 -33.59 -6.70 27.63
N ASP A 214 -32.54 -7.42 28.05
CA ASP A 214 -31.98 -7.39 29.40
C ASP A 214 -31.08 -6.16 29.65
N GLY A 215 -30.85 -5.33 28.62
CA GLY A 215 -30.03 -4.12 28.70
C GLY A 215 -28.52 -4.37 28.77
N GLU A 216 -28.08 -5.61 28.53
CA GLU A 216 -26.66 -5.97 28.44
C GLU A 216 -26.00 -5.38 27.18
N ILE A 217 -26.73 -5.25 26.07
CA ILE A 217 -26.26 -4.63 24.83
C ILE A 217 -27.17 -3.47 24.46
N GLY A 218 -26.60 -2.27 24.38
CA GLY A 218 -27.33 -1.07 23.96
C GLY A 218 -27.35 -0.93 22.43
N ILE A 219 -28.35 -0.20 21.90
CA ILE A 219 -28.37 0.25 20.50
C ILE A 219 -28.46 1.77 20.48
N ALA A 220 -27.51 2.44 19.84
CA ALA A 220 -27.59 3.89 19.60
C ALA A 220 -26.93 4.26 18.26
N ASN A 221 -27.55 5.17 17.52
CA ASN A 221 -27.07 5.64 16.21
C ASN A 221 -26.77 4.49 15.23
N ASP A 222 -27.68 3.52 15.13
CA ASP A 222 -27.55 2.31 14.30
C ASP A 222 -26.29 1.47 14.59
N ARG A 223 -25.79 1.53 15.83
CA ARG A 223 -24.62 0.76 16.28
C ARG A 223 -24.89 0.06 17.60
N PHE A 224 -24.34 -1.15 17.73
CA PHE A 224 -24.32 -1.89 18.99
C PHE A 224 -23.32 -1.25 19.95
N GLN A 225 -23.79 -0.93 21.16
CA GLN A 225 -22.98 -0.55 22.30
C GLN A 225 -22.78 -1.79 23.17
N VAL A 226 -21.71 -2.51 22.90
CA VAL A 226 -21.31 -3.67 23.71
C VAL A 226 -20.49 -3.15 24.90
N PRO A 227 -20.88 -3.42 26.16
CA PRO A 227 -20.10 -3.03 27.33
C PRO A 227 -18.69 -3.60 27.25
N ARG A 228 -17.71 -2.84 27.77
CA ARG A 228 -16.33 -3.30 27.83
C ARG A 228 -16.24 -4.48 28.78
N LEU A 229 -15.77 -5.63 28.30
CA LEU A 229 -15.45 -6.79 29.13
C LEU A 229 -14.51 -6.34 30.26
N SER A 230 -14.96 -6.46 31.51
CA SER A 230 -14.09 -6.27 32.66
C SER A 230 -13.13 -7.45 32.75
N ALA A 231 -11.89 -7.18 33.19
CA ALA A 231 -10.96 -8.26 33.47
C ALA A 231 -11.56 -9.16 34.55
N ALA A 232 -11.54 -10.47 34.31
CA ALA A 232 -11.91 -11.43 35.34
C ALA A 232 -11.03 -11.20 36.58
N PRO A 233 -11.58 -11.33 37.80
CA PRO A 233 -10.78 -11.21 39.01
C PRO A 233 -9.65 -12.23 38.97
N LYS A 234 -8.41 -11.75 39.15
CA LYS A 234 -7.23 -12.60 39.16
C LYS A 234 -7.21 -13.42 40.45
N ASP A 235 -7.03 -14.73 40.32
CA ASP A 235 -6.89 -15.63 41.47
C ASP A 235 -5.62 -15.29 42.26
N PRO A 236 -5.71 -15.00 43.58
CA PRO A 236 -4.56 -14.76 44.44
C PRO A 236 -3.48 -15.85 44.39
N ALA A 237 -3.88 -17.12 44.14
CA ALA A 237 -2.95 -18.24 44.04
C ALA A 237 -1.94 -18.09 42.88
N VAL A 238 -2.31 -17.35 41.83
CA VAL A 238 -1.41 -17.06 40.70
C VAL A 238 -0.28 -16.12 41.12
N ASP A 239 -0.58 -15.14 41.98
CA ASP A 239 0.44 -14.21 42.49
C ASP A 239 1.37 -14.86 43.51
N GLU A 240 0.85 -15.75 44.34
CA GLU A 240 1.64 -16.57 45.26
C GLU A 240 2.59 -17.51 44.50
N THR A 241 2.07 -18.22 43.49
CA THR A 241 2.87 -19.12 42.64
C THR A 241 3.96 -18.36 41.89
N ARG A 242 3.62 -17.20 41.33
CA ARG A 242 4.61 -16.32 40.67
C ARG A 242 5.72 -15.92 41.64
N SER A 243 5.36 -15.49 42.84
CA SER A 243 6.33 -15.06 43.86
C SER A 243 7.23 -16.20 44.33
N ALA A 244 6.66 -17.40 44.51
CA ALA A 244 7.43 -18.61 44.84
C ALA A 244 8.40 -19.03 43.73
N LEU A 245 7.97 -18.96 42.47
CA LEU A 245 8.82 -19.23 41.30
C LEU A 245 10.01 -18.27 41.22
N PHE A 246 9.77 -16.96 41.33
CA PHE A 246 10.86 -15.98 41.30
C PHE A 246 11.77 -16.08 42.54
N GLY A 247 11.21 -16.39 43.71
CA GLY A 247 11.99 -16.62 44.93
C GLY A 247 12.97 -17.81 44.84
N GLN A 248 12.65 -18.83 44.03
CA GLN A 248 13.55 -19.97 43.81
C GLN A 248 14.72 -19.66 42.85
N ILE A 249 14.54 -18.73 41.91
CA ILE A 249 15.57 -18.34 40.94
C ILE A 249 16.65 -17.45 41.61
N GLY A 250 16.28 -16.74 42.68
CA GLY A 250 17.15 -15.80 43.40
C GLY A 250 17.34 -14.47 42.66
N ASP A 251 17.91 -13.47 43.36
CA ASP A 251 18.11 -12.10 42.84
C ASP A 251 19.31 -11.98 41.88
N VAL A 252 19.61 -13.02 41.10
CA VAL A 252 20.71 -12.93 40.12
C VAL A 252 20.25 -12.05 38.96
N GLN A 253 20.65 -10.78 39.03
CA GLN A 253 20.39 -9.79 37.99
C GLN A 253 21.18 -10.18 36.71
N LEU A 254 20.48 -10.30 35.58
CA LEU A 254 21.08 -10.61 34.27
C LEU A 254 22.34 -9.78 33.95
N PRO A 255 22.40 -8.46 34.24
CA PRO A 255 23.62 -7.67 34.07
C PRO A 255 24.85 -8.23 34.81
N ALA A 256 24.68 -8.75 36.03
CA ALA A 256 25.77 -9.34 36.81
C ALA A 256 26.32 -10.62 36.15
N VAL A 257 25.43 -11.43 35.58
CA VAL A 257 25.80 -12.63 34.81
C VAL A 257 26.58 -12.23 33.55
N MET A 258 26.08 -11.24 32.81
CA MET A 258 26.74 -10.74 31.60
C MET A 258 28.17 -10.26 31.87
N VAL A 259 28.36 -9.48 32.94
CA VAL A 259 29.71 -9.01 33.34
C VAL A 259 30.60 -10.18 33.78
N SER A 260 30.08 -11.14 34.54
CA SER A 260 30.87 -12.31 34.98
C SER A 260 31.32 -13.19 33.81
N VAL A 261 30.44 -13.39 32.82
CA VAL A 261 30.77 -14.15 31.61
C VAL A 261 31.80 -13.39 30.78
N ASP A 262 31.66 -12.07 30.62
CA ASP A 262 32.63 -11.27 29.88
C ASP A 262 34.03 -11.31 30.52
N CYS A 263 34.11 -11.19 31.85
CA CYS A 263 35.37 -11.28 32.59
C CYS A 263 36.13 -12.60 32.37
N SER A 264 35.41 -13.71 32.14
CA SER A 264 36.02 -15.03 31.95
C SER A 264 36.32 -15.37 30.48
N THR A 265 35.59 -14.77 29.53
CA THR A 265 35.63 -15.15 28.10
C THR A 265 36.21 -14.06 27.19
N GLY A 266 36.27 -12.82 27.68
CA GLY A 266 36.64 -11.64 26.90
C GLY A 266 35.65 -11.35 25.77
N PHE A 267 34.38 -11.70 25.94
CA PHE A 267 33.29 -11.56 24.95
C PHE A 267 33.21 -10.14 24.34
N SER A 268 33.24 -9.10 25.17
CA SER A 268 33.21 -7.69 24.80
C SER A 268 34.39 -7.30 23.92
N SER A 269 35.57 -7.85 24.19
CA SER A 269 36.77 -7.58 23.38
C SER A 269 36.68 -8.14 21.97
N VAL A 270 35.94 -9.25 21.80
CA VAL A 270 35.69 -9.84 20.47
C VAL A 270 34.68 -9.01 19.71
N LEU A 271 33.58 -8.60 20.34
CA LEU A 271 32.54 -7.77 19.71
C LEU A 271 33.03 -6.38 19.32
N LEU A 272 33.96 -5.82 20.08
CA LEU A 272 34.60 -4.53 19.77
C LEU A 272 35.79 -4.68 18.82
N GLY A 273 36.23 -5.91 18.52
CA GLY A 273 37.47 -6.20 17.78
C GLY A 273 38.77 -5.75 18.47
N ARG A 274 38.67 -5.24 19.71
CA ARG A 274 39.76 -4.74 20.55
C ARG A 274 39.37 -4.75 22.01
N ALA A 275 40.34 -4.61 22.91
CA ALA A 275 40.05 -4.44 24.32
C ALA A 275 39.19 -3.17 24.57
N PRO A 276 38.22 -3.23 25.51
CA PRO A 276 37.47 -2.05 25.93
C PRO A 276 38.40 -1.04 26.60
N THR A 277 38.21 0.23 26.31
CA THR A 277 39.12 1.30 26.77
C THR A 277 38.66 1.89 28.10
N ARG A 278 37.35 1.88 28.39
CA ARG A 278 36.75 2.45 29.61
C ARG A 278 35.52 1.66 30.08
N PRO A 279 35.18 1.67 31.38
CA PRO A 279 33.97 1.04 31.90
C PRO A 279 32.68 1.55 31.24
N ALA A 280 32.58 2.86 30.99
CA ALA A 280 31.43 3.46 30.30
C ALA A 280 31.25 2.99 28.85
N GLU A 281 32.29 2.43 28.21
CA GLU A 281 32.17 1.81 26.89
C GLU A 281 31.49 0.43 26.99
N LEU A 282 31.76 -0.31 28.07
CA LEU A 282 31.11 -1.59 28.35
C LEU A 282 29.64 -1.40 28.73
N GLU A 283 29.31 -0.36 29.51
CA GLU A 283 27.92 -0.03 29.84
C GLU A 283 27.08 0.21 28.58
N VAL A 284 27.60 1.00 27.64
CA VAL A 284 26.97 1.25 26.34
C VAL A 284 26.85 -0.04 25.51
N LEU A 285 27.89 -0.87 25.51
CA LEU A 285 27.91 -2.17 24.81
C LEU A 285 26.84 -3.11 25.35
N TYR A 286 26.75 -3.29 26.67
CA TYR A 286 25.75 -4.15 27.30
C TYR A 286 24.33 -3.61 27.14
N ALA A 287 24.15 -2.28 27.19
CA ALA A 287 22.86 -1.66 26.92
C ALA A 287 22.39 -1.93 25.49
N ALA A 288 23.29 -1.80 24.52
CA ALA A 288 23.01 -2.10 23.12
C ALA A 288 22.68 -3.59 22.90
N LEU A 289 23.43 -4.51 23.52
CA LEU A 289 23.15 -5.95 23.44
C LEU A 289 21.77 -6.30 24.00
N LEU A 290 21.39 -5.70 25.13
CA LEU A 290 20.08 -5.90 25.74
C LEU A 290 18.96 -5.28 24.89
N ALA A 291 19.18 -4.12 24.27
CA ALA A 291 18.21 -3.53 23.33
C ALA A 291 17.98 -4.40 22.08
N LEU A 292 19.06 -4.98 21.53
CA LEU A 292 18.97 -5.87 20.38
C LEU A 292 18.32 -7.22 20.73
N GLY A 293 18.55 -7.71 21.96
CA GLY A 293 18.02 -8.99 22.44
C GLY A 293 16.62 -8.93 23.07
N THR A 294 16.18 -7.75 23.51
CA THR A 294 14.85 -7.53 24.11
C THR A 294 14.26 -6.31 23.42
N GLU A 295 13.10 -6.44 22.76
CA GLU A 295 12.42 -5.44 21.91
C GLU A 295 12.26 -4.04 22.57
N LYS A 296 13.37 -3.34 22.76
CA LYS A 296 13.54 -2.10 23.52
C LYS A 296 14.35 -1.14 22.67
N THR A 297 13.95 0.12 22.70
CA THR A 297 14.67 1.17 21.98
C THR A 297 15.89 1.65 22.76
N ALA A 298 16.84 2.29 22.08
CA ALA A 298 17.98 2.95 22.73
C ALA A 298 17.52 3.98 23.78
N ALA A 299 16.43 4.70 23.52
CA ALA A 299 15.83 5.63 24.46
C ALA A 299 15.22 4.92 25.70
N ASP A 300 14.66 3.71 25.53
CA ASP A 300 14.18 2.90 26.67
C ASP A 300 15.35 2.45 27.55
N MET A 301 16.47 2.04 26.94
CA MET A 301 17.67 1.65 27.67
C MET A 301 18.37 2.82 28.35
N ALA A 302 18.47 3.98 27.70
CA ALA A 302 19.04 5.20 28.28
C ALA A 302 18.25 5.67 29.51
N ARG A 303 16.91 5.52 29.51
CA ARG A 303 16.07 5.81 30.69
C ARG A 303 16.30 4.85 31.86
N MET A 304 16.90 3.68 31.61
CA MET A 304 17.22 2.68 32.64
C MET A 304 18.66 2.80 33.16
N LEU A 305 19.51 3.59 32.51
CA LEU A 305 20.95 3.69 32.79
C LEU A 305 21.33 5.13 33.10
N ASP A 306 21.81 5.38 34.32
CA ASP A 306 22.26 6.71 34.71
C ASP A 306 23.53 7.12 33.95
N GLY A 307 23.49 8.25 33.26
CA GLY A 307 24.67 8.86 32.62
C GLY A 307 25.03 8.32 31.23
N VAL A 308 24.22 7.45 30.63
CA VAL A 308 24.41 6.95 29.26
C VAL A 308 23.42 7.62 28.31
N SER A 309 23.91 8.28 27.25
CA SER A 309 23.03 8.90 26.25
C SER A 309 22.47 7.87 25.27
N ASP A 310 21.24 8.10 24.82
CA ASP A 310 20.55 7.33 23.79
C ASP A 310 21.33 7.28 22.47
N ASP A 311 21.86 8.42 22.02
CA ASP A 311 22.69 8.52 20.81
C ASP A 311 23.88 7.54 20.81
N ARG A 312 24.48 7.32 21.99
CA ARG A 312 25.65 6.43 22.12
C ARG A 312 25.25 4.96 22.09
N ILE A 313 24.08 4.63 22.65
CA ILE A 313 23.52 3.27 22.62
C ILE A 313 23.10 2.94 21.18
N GLU A 314 22.44 3.85 20.48
CA GLU A 314 22.01 3.66 19.09
C GLU A 314 23.21 3.47 18.14
N LEU A 315 24.24 4.29 18.29
CA LEU A 315 25.48 4.13 17.53
C LEU A 315 26.15 2.77 17.77
N MET A 316 26.15 2.30 19.03
CA MET A 316 26.71 0.99 19.38
C MET A 316 25.86 -0.16 18.84
N MET A 317 24.53 -0.08 18.92
CA MET A 317 23.62 -1.08 18.33
C MET A 317 23.90 -1.26 16.83
N ARG A 318 23.98 -0.14 16.10
CA ARG A 318 24.29 -0.16 14.67
C ARG A 318 25.68 -0.72 14.39
N THR A 319 26.68 -0.33 15.18
CA THR A 319 28.05 -0.85 15.06
C THR A 319 28.08 -2.37 15.24
N LEU A 320 27.31 -2.89 16.20
CA LEU A 320 27.21 -4.33 16.43
C LEU A 320 26.51 -5.06 15.27
N GLU A 321 25.41 -4.52 14.75
CA GLU A 321 24.72 -5.10 13.58
C GLU A 321 25.61 -5.17 12.33
N GLU A 322 26.45 -4.15 12.13
CA GLU A 322 27.39 -4.08 11.02
C GLU A 322 28.63 -4.98 11.25
N ASN A 323 29.01 -5.19 12.51
CA ASN A 323 30.14 -6.05 12.88
C ASN A 323 29.73 -7.53 12.92
N ALA A 324 30.17 -8.31 11.93
CA ALA A 324 29.93 -9.76 11.84
C ALA A 324 30.68 -10.62 12.91
N GLN A 325 31.00 -10.05 14.07
CA GLN A 325 31.78 -10.67 15.15
C GLN A 325 30.92 -11.45 16.16
N PHE A 326 29.59 -11.33 16.10
CA PHE A 326 28.67 -12.01 17.02
C PHE A 326 28.88 -13.52 17.14
N ARG A 327 29.10 -14.21 16.01
CA ARG A 327 29.35 -15.66 16.02
C ARG A 327 30.67 -15.98 16.73
N ALA A 328 31.74 -15.28 16.36
CA ALA A 328 33.06 -15.47 16.96
C ALA A 328 33.09 -15.12 18.46
N ALA A 329 32.30 -14.13 18.89
CA ALA A 329 32.15 -13.78 20.30
C ALA A 329 31.36 -14.86 21.05
N SER A 330 30.25 -15.36 20.48
CA SER A 330 29.44 -16.43 21.09
C SER A 330 30.21 -17.73 21.24
N ASP A 331 31.09 -18.06 20.29
CA ASP A 331 31.93 -19.27 20.33
C ASP A 331 32.93 -19.28 21.51
N ARG A 332 33.17 -18.13 22.16
CA ARG A 332 33.99 -18.05 23.37
C ARG A 332 33.23 -18.30 24.68
N VAL A 333 31.91 -18.23 24.63
CA VAL A 333 31.04 -18.42 25.80
C VAL A 333 30.55 -19.87 25.92
N ALA A 334 30.48 -20.58 24.79
CA ALA A 334 30.12 -21.99 24.68
C ALA A 334 31.26 -22.93 25.11
#